data_AF-A0A438DZC1-F1
#
_entry.id   AF-A0A438DZC1-F1
#
_cell.length_a   1.000
_cell.length_b   1.000
_cell.length_c   1.000
_cell.angle_alpha   90.00
_cell.angle_beta   90.00
_cell.angle_gamma   90.00
#
_symmetry.space_group_name_H-M   'P 1'
#
loop_
_entity.id
_entity.type
_entity.pdbx_description
1 polymer ?
#
loop_
_entity_poly.entity_id
_entity_poly.type
_entity_poly.pdbx_seq_one_letter_code
_entity_poly.pdbx_strand_id
1 'polypeptide(L)'
;MKAVVQEFFKLPLKEKNAYAKLPNGVEGYGQHFVVSQDQKLDWLIYFSSMPASLRKKNELMNMFQKGRQQIRMNYYPPCVHASKLYICGLTLLVQVDEVQGLQIKRNGKWIPIRPVPGAFIVNIGDILEIMSNEEFKSIEHRAVMNPETERLSLATFCSPTVEIIIGPLPELTKENNVQSINL
;
A
#
# COMPACT_ATOMS: atom_id res chain seq x y z
N MET A 1 -6.61 15.33 -7.62
CA MET A 1 -6.40 13.87 -7.45
C MET A 1 -7.62 13.14 -6.88
N LYS A 2 -8.22 13.57 -5.75
CA LYS A 2 -9.44 12.93 -5.19
C LYS A 2 -10.60 12.84 -6.18
N ALA A 3 -10.94 13.94 -6.85
CA ALA A 3 -11.99 13.98 -7.87
C ALA A 3 -11.74 12.98 -9.02
N VAL A 4 -10.51 12.91 -9.53
CA VAL A 4 -10.12 11.96 -10.60
C VAL A 4 -10.36 10.51 -10.17
N VAL A 5 -10.02 10.14 -8.92
CA VAL A 5 -10.27 8.79 -8.40
C VAL A 5 -11.78 8.51 -8.34
N GLN A 6 -12.57 9.47 -7.86
CA GLN A 6 -14.03 9.34 -7.78
C GLN A 6 -14.67 9.21 -9.17
N GLU A 7 -14.26 10.06 -10.12
CA GLU A 7 -14.74 10.05 -11.51
C GLU A 7 -14.39 8.72 -12.20
N PHE A 8 -13.16 8.24 -12.04
CA PHE A 8 -12.74 6.97 -12.63
C PHE A 8 -13.62 5.79 -12.17
N PHE A 9 -13.90 5.67 -10.87
CA PHE A 9 -14.73 4.55 -10.39
C PHE A 9 -16.20 4.66 -10.78
N LYS A 10 -16.69 5.87 -11.10
CA LYS A 10 -18.03 6.12 -11.64
C LYS A 10 -18.17 5.78 -13.13
N LEU A 11 -17.08 5.59 -13.87
CA LEU A 11 -17.14 5.21 -15.28
C LEU A 11 -17.85 3.86 -15.47
N PRO A 12 -18.54 3.66 -16.60
CA PRO A 12 -19.07 2.35 -16.99
C PRO A 12 -18.00 1.26 -16.97
N LEU A 13 -18.39 0.03 -16.65
CA LEU A 13 -17.46 -1.10 -16.58
C LEU A 13 -16.68 -1.30 -17.89
N LYS A 14 -17.34 -1.11 -19.05
CA LYS A 14 -16.70 -1.21 -20.37
C LYS A 14 -15.52 -0.24 -20.52
N GLU A 15 -15.67 0.99 -20.02
CA GLU A 15 -14.62 2.02 -20.08
C GLU A 15 -13.50 1.71 -19.08
N LYS A 16 -13.83 1.27 -17.87
CA LYS A 16 -12.82 0.82 -16.89
C LYS A 16 -12.02 -0.38 -17.39
N ASN A 17 -12.66 -1.30 -18.12
CA ASN A 17 -12.01 -2.47 -18.70
C ASN A 17 -11.05 -2.14 -19.85
N ALA A 18 -11.11 -0.93 -20.43
CA ALA A 18 -10.06 -0.46 -21.35
C ALA A 18 -8.68 -0.36 -20.65
N TYR A 19 -8.68 -0.25 -19.32
CA TYR A 19 -7.49 -0.22 -18.48
C TYR A 19 -7.28 -1.52 -17.72
N ALA A 20 -7.97 -2.61 -18.09
CA ALA A 20 -7.87 -3.88 -17.38
C ALA A 20 -6.43 -4.39 -17.32
N LYS A 21 -6.08 -5.02 -16.20
CA LYS A 21 -4.77 -5.69 -16.10
C LYS A 21 -4.65 -6.76 -17.16
N LEU A 22 -3.48 -6.78 -17.82
CA LEU A 22 -3.11 -7.88 -18.69
C LEU A 22 -2.81 -9.14 -17.86
N PRO A 23 -2.92 -10.35 -18.45
CA PRO A 23 -2.44 -11.57 -17.80
C PRO A 23 -0.99 -11.39 -17.35
N ASN A 24 -0.70 -11.72 -16.08
CA ASN A 24 0.61 -11.52 -15.43
C ASN A 24 1.08 -10.05 -15.29
N GLY A 25 0.25 -9.09 -15.68
CA GLY A 25 0.50 -7.66 -15.50
C GLY A 25 0.23 -7.20 -14.07
N VAL A 26 1.07 -6.27 -13.59
CA VAL A 26 0.92 -5.65 -12.25
C VAL A 26 0.25 -4.27 -12.30
N GLU A 27 0.11 -3.69 -13.49
CA GLU A 27 -0.54 -2.40 -13.73
C GLU A 27 -1.91 -2.56 -14.38
N GLY A 28 -2.82 -1.64 -14.06
CA GLY A 28 -4.20 -1.59 -14.57
C GLY A 28 -5.28 -1.87 -13.54
N TYR A 29 -6.53 -1.90 -14.01
CA TYR A 29 -7.78 -2.06 -13.28
C TYR A 29 -8.11 -3.53 -13.02
N GLY A 30 -8.48 -3.88 -11.79
CA GLY A 30 -9.00 -5.20 -11.39
C GLY A 30 -8.50 -5.66 -10.02
N GLN A 31 -8.67 -6.93 -9.69
CA GLN A 31 -8.13 -7.54 -8.46
C GLN A 31 -6.71 -8.07 -8.63
N HIS A 32 -5.90 -8.11 -7.57
CA HIS A 32 -4.50 -8.53 -7.62
C HIS A 32 -4.46 -10.01 -7.27
N PHE A 33 -3.64 -10.76 -8.00
CA PHE A 33 -3.19 -12.11 -7.64
C PHE A 33 -4.35 -13.05 -7.24
N VAL A 34 -4.99 -13.66 -8.23
CA VAL A 34 -5.71 -14.92 -8.03
C VAL A 34 -4.69 -16.05 -8.26
N VAL A 35 -4.15 -16.62 -7.19
CA VAL A 35 -3.11 -17.66 -7.24
C VAL A 35 -3.67 -19.07 -7.05
N SER A 36 -4.91 -19.21 -6.58
CA SER A 36 -5.62 -20.50 -6.50
C SER A 36 -7.14 -20.31 -6.59
N GLN A 37 -7.85 -21.40 -6.89
CA GLN A 37 -9.33 -21.40 -6.95
C GLN A 37 -9.98 -21.26 -5.58
N ASP A 38 -9.32 -21.73 -4.52
CA ASP A 38 -9.82 -21.65 -3.13
C ASP A 38 -9.43 -20.34 -2.43
N GLN A 39 -8.73 -19.45 -3.14
CA GLN A 39 -8.30 -18.17 -2.57
C GLN A 39 -9.52 -17.30 -2.29
N LYS A 40 -9.67 -16.91 -1.02
CA LYS A 40 -10.59 -15.84 -0.64
C LYS A 40 -10.09 -14.53 -1.24
N LEU A 41 -10.90 -13.94 -2.11
CA LEU A 41 -10.58 -12.67 -2.74
C LEU A 41 -11.06 -11.51 -1.88
N ASP A 42 -10.22 -10.48 -1.82
CA ASP A 42 -10.60 -9.24 -1.17
C ASP A 42 -11.68 -8.56 -2.01
N TRP A 43 -12.72 -8.06 -1.36
CA TRP A 43 -13.77 -7.28 -2.01
C TRP A 43 -13.29 -5.84 -2.25
N LEU A 44 -12.14 -5.72 -2.91
CA LEU A 44 -11.42 -4.50 -3.22
C LEU A 44 -11.09 -4.51 -4.70
N ILE A 45 -11.46 -3.45 -5.41
CA ILE A 45 -11.00 -3.23 -6.78
C ILE A 45 -10.00 -2.10 -6.74
N TYR A 46 -8.85 -2.28 -7.40
CA TYR A 46 -7.87 -1.22 -7.50
C TYR A 46 -7.37 -0.98 -8.91
N PHE A 47 -6.80 0.21 -9.08
CA PHE A 47 -5.98 0.58 -10.23
C PHE A 47 -4.55 0.85 -9.74
N SER A 48 -3.56 0.30 -10.45
CA SER A 48 -2.15 0.47 -10.14
C SER A 48 -1.36 1.07 -11.29
N SER A 49 -0.47 2.02 -11.00
CA SER A 49 0.49 2.56 -11.97
C SER A 49 1.79 3.03 -11.30
N MET A 50 2.91 2.92 -12.03
CA MET A 50 4.22 3.45 -11.64
C MET A 50 4.48 4.85 -12.23
N PRO A 51 4.83 5.86 -11.41
CA PRO A 51 5.16 7.20 -11.90
C PRO A 51 6.60 7.26 -12.47
N ALA A 52 6.80 8.06 -13.53
CA ALA A 52 8.03 8.09 -14.33
C ALA A 52 9.14 9.05 -13.80
N SER A 53 8.90 9.86 -12.77
CA SER A 53 9.80 10.94 -12.37
C SER A 53 9.91 11.07 -10.86
N LEU A 54 11.15 11.00 -10.32
CA LEU A 54 11.69 11.86 -9.25
C LEU A 54 13.08 11.36 -8.78
N ARG A 55 14.09 12.25 -8.80
CA ARG A 55 15.49 12.00 -8.38
C ARG A 55 16.01 13.17 -7.51
N LYS A 56 16.49 12.92 -6.28
CA LYS A 56 17.57 13.59 -5.46
C LYS A 56 17.43 13.18 -3.96
N LYS A 57 18.38 13.38 -3.01
CA LYS A 57 19.71 12.75 -2.77
C LYS A 57 19.87 12.54 -1.23
N ASN A 58 20.31 11.34 -0.78
CA ASN A 58 20.92 10.90 0.52
C ASN A 58 20.86 9.35 0.57
N GLU A 59 21.66 8.60 1.34
CA GLU A 59 21.78 7.12 1.16
C GLU A 59 20.49 6.30 1.36
N LEU A 60 19.75 6.52 2.46
CA LEU A 60 18.39 5.96 2.62
C LEU A 60 17.49 6.38 1.45
N MET A 61 17.56 7.65 1.07
CA MET A 61 16.81 8.17 -0.07
C MET A 61 17.24 7.52 -1.38
N ASN A 62 18.53 7.19 -1.59
CA ASN A 62 19.05 6.59 -2.83
C ASN A 62 18.41 5.22 -3.08
N MET A 63 18.19 4.43 -2.02
CA MET A 63 17.55 3.11 -2.11
C MET A 63 16.10 3.23 -2.60
N PHE A 64 15.37 4.25 -2.13
CA PHE A 64 13.98 4.52 -2.53
C PHE A 64 13.85 5.41 -3.78
N GLN A 65 14.90 6.16 -4.14
CA GLN A 65 14.91 7.12 -5.25
C GLN A 65 15.00 6.44 -6.62
N LYS A 66 15.71 5.30 -6.70
CA LYS A 66 15.60 4.37 -7.83
C LYS A 66 14.59 3.25 -7.58
N GLY A 67 13.96 3.31 -6.40
CA GLY A 67 12.99 2.34 -5.94
C GLY A 67 11.70 2.37 -6.75
N ARG A 68 10.85 1.38 -6.49
CA ARG A 68 9.54 1.30 -7.13
C ARG A 68 8.56 2.14 -6.33
N GLN A 69 7.93 3.10 -7.02
CA GLN A 69 6.74 3.76 -6.52
C GLN A 69 5.52 3.20 -7.24
N GLN A 70 4.48 2.87 -6.50
CA GLN A 70 3.23 2.33 -7.03
C GLN A 70 2.07 3.10 -6.42
N ILE A 71 1.22 3.68 -7.25
CA ILE A 71 -0.02 4.32 -6.80
C ILE A 71 -1.14 3.31 -6.93
N ARG A 72 -1.92 3.12 -5.86
CA ARG A 72 -3.06 2.20 -5.77
C ARG A 72 -4.33 2.97 -5.44
N MET A 73 -5.25 3.06 -6.38
CA MET A 73 -6.60 3.59 -6.13
C MET A 73 -7.47 2.45 -5.60
N ASN A 74 -8.05 2.56 -4.41
CA ASN A 74 -8.83 1.50 -3.79
C ASN A 74 -10.31 1.86 -3.76
N TYR A 75 -11.16 0.95 -4.25
CA TYR A 75 -12.61 1.03 -4.11
C TYR A 75 -13.13 -0.14 -3.27
N TYR A 76 -13.81 0.22 -2.18
CA TYR A 76 -14.38 -0.67 -1.19
C TYR A 76 -15.92 -0.53 -1.21
N PRO A 77 -16.65 -1.37 -1.96
CA PRO A 77 -18.11 -1.34 -1.94
C PRO A 77 -18.66 -1.98 -0.65
N PRO A 78 -19.93 -1.76 -0.30
CA PRO A 78 -20.51 -2.35 0.90
C PRO A 78 -20.36 -3.89 1.00
N CYS A 79 -19.68 -4.40 2.04
CA CYS A 79 -19.40 -5.82 2.25
C CYS A 79 -18.99 -6.13 3.71
N VAL A 80 -18.83 -7.41 4.10
CA VAL A 80 -18.47 -7.87 5.46
C VAL A 80 -17.07 -8.49 5.59
N HIS A 81 -16.24 -8.48 4.54
CA HIS A 81 -14.93 -9.13 4.53
C HIS A 81 -13.76 -8.13 4.42
N ALA A 82 -12.64 -8.41 5.11
CA ALA A 82 -11.47 -7.53 5.21
C ALA A 82 -10.32 -7.97 4.30
N SER A 83 -9.49 -7.01 3.86
CA SER A 83 -8.37 -7.23 2.93
C SER A 83 -7.00 -7.41 3.60
N LYS A 84 -6.10 -8.21 3.01
CA LYS A 84 -4.70 -8.39 3.46
C LYS A 84 -3.71 -7.52 2.65
N LEU A 85 -2.51 -7.24 3.18
CA LEU A 85 -1.61 -6.19 2.65
C LEU A 85 -0.23 -6.68 2.13
N TYR A 86 0.44 -5.78 1.40
CA TYR A 86 1.69 -5.96 0.65
C TYR A 86 2.92 -5.58 1.47
N ILE A 87 4.04 -6.27 1.23
CA ILE A 87 5.36 -5.90 1.73
C ILE A 87 5.81 -4.60 1.03
N CYS A 88 6.06 -3.53 1.79
CA CYS A 88 6.54 -2.25 1.27
C CYS A 88 7.50 -1.59 2.27
N GLY A 89 8.15 -0.49 1.90
CA GLY A 89 8.96 0.30 2.85
C GLY A 89 8.17 1.43 3.51
N LEU A 90 7.43 2.21 2.72
CA LEU A 90 6.59 3.30 3.23
C LEU A 90 5.29 3.35 2.43
N THR A 91 4.16 3.58 3.11
CA THR A 91 2.88 3.85 2.46
C THR A 91 2.39 5.25 2.81
N LEU A 92 2.02 6.03 1.78
CA LEU A 92 1.32 7.31 1.90
C LEU A 92 -0.13 7.10 1.49
N LEU A 93 -1.06 7.16 2.44
CA LEU A 93 -2.47 6.94 2.21
C LEU A 93 -3.25 8.26 2.28
N VAL A 94 -3.97 8.57 1.22
CA VAL A 94 -5.00 9.61 1.17
C VAL A 94 -6.35 8.94 1.23
N GLN A 95 -7.17 9.32 2.21
CA GLN A 95 -8.59 8.99 2.13
C GLN A 95 -9.30 9.96 1.19
N VAL A 96 -10.04 9.41 0.23
CA VAL A 96 -10.69 10.20 -0.83
C VAL A 96 -12.03 10.75 -0.35
N ASP A 97 -12.79 9.95 0.40
CA ASP A 97 -14.04 10.34 1.05
C ASP A 97 -13.90 10.44 2.58
N GLU A 98 -15.01 10.63 3.27
CA GLU A 98 -15.10 10.77 4.72
C GLU A 98 -15.46 9.45 5.44
N VAL A 99 -15.55 8.33 4.72
CA VAL A 99 -15.99 7.04 5.27
C VAL A 99 -14.86 6.38 6.05
N GLN A 100 -15.05 6.17 7.35
CA GLN A 100 -14.06 5.46 8.18
C GLN A 100 -13.90 4.02 7.73
N GLY A 101 -12.68 3.50 7.81
CA GLY A 101 -12.40 2.11 7.41
C GLY A 101 -11.00 1.63 7.70
N LEU A 102 -10.00 2.52 7.84
CA LEU A 102 -8.67 2.06 8.25
C LEU A 102 -8.64 1.74 9.75
N GLN A 103 -8.10 0.58 10.10
CA GLN A 103 -7.81 0.17 11.48
C GLN A 103 -6.37 -0.32 11.60
N ILE A 104 -5.72 -0.02 12.72
CA ILE A 104 -4.41 -0.56 13.10
C ILE A 104 -4.54 -1.47 14.31
N LYS A 105 -3.66 -2.45 14.44
CA LYS A 105 -3.63 -3.35 15.60
C LYS A 105 -2.61 -2.84 16.61
N ARG A 106 -3.06 -2.55 17.83
CA ARG A 106 -2.19 -2.12 18.94
C ARG A 106 -2.59 -2.88 20.20
N ASN A 107 -1.64 -3.52 20.85
CA ASN A 107 -1.86 -4.33 22.07
C ASN A 107 -2.98 -5.37 21.87
N GLY A 108 -2.97 -6.06 20.73
CA GLY A 108 -3.97 -7.06 20.36
C GLY A 108 -5.36 -6.52 19.98
N LYS A 109 -5.58 -5.19 20.05
CA LYS A 109 -6.87 -4.55 19.76
C LYS A 109 -6.81 -3.79 18.45
N TRP A 110 -7.90 -3.84 17.69
CA TRP A 110 -8.07 -3.02 16.49
C TRP A 110 -8.54 -1.62 16.87
N ILE A 111 -7.81 -0.60 16.43
CA ILE A 111 -8.08 0.81 16.70
C ILE A 111 -8.39 1.51 15.37
N PRO A 112 -9.52 2.22 15.24
CA PRO A 112 -9.85 2.97 14.05
C PRO A 112 -8.95 4.20 13.90
N ILE A 113 -8.52 4.46 12.67
CA ILE A 113 -7.81 5.69 12.30
C ILE A 113 -8.83 6.66 11.72
N ARG A 114 -8.93 7.84 12.34
CA ARG A 114 -9.78 8.93 11.85
C ARG A 114 -8.96 9.78 10.87
N PRO A 115 -9.39 9.92 9.62
CA PRO A 115 -8.73 10.83 8.68
C PRO A 115 -8.81 12.26 9.18
N VAL A 116 -7.69 12.97 9.09
CA VAL A 116 -7.65 14.42 9.31
C VAL A 116 -7.78 15.11 7.95
N PRO A 117 -8.70 16.08 7.77
CA PRO A 117 -8.83 16.80 6.51
C PRO A 117 -7.50 17.40 6.06
N GLY A 118 -7.13 17.17 4.79
CA GLY A 118 -5.87 17.64 4.21
C GLY A 118 -4.61 16.87 4.61
N ALA A 119 -4.71 15.85 5.47
CA ALA A 119 -3.56 15.06 5.90
C ALA A 119 -3.39 13.76 5.10
N PHE A 120 -2.15 13.26 5.13
CA PHE A 120 -1.80 11.90 4.72
C PHE A 120 -1.69 11.02 5.96
N ILE A 121 -2.08 9.75 5.82
CA ILE A 121 -1.72 8.70 6.78
C ILE A 121 -0.45 8.04 6.27
N VAL A 122 0.60 8.04 7.09
CA VAL A 122 1.89 7.44 6.76
C VAL A 122 2.04 6.12 7.53
N ASN A 123 2.25 5.01 6.83
CA ASN A 123 2.55 3.73 7.47
C ASN A 123 3.99 3.31 7.13
N ILE A 124 4.72 2.87 8.16
CA ILE A 124 5.97 2.12 8.01
C ILE A 124 5.63 0.72 7.53
N GLY A 125 6.35 0.24 6.52
CA GLY A 125 6.26 -1.14 6.06
C GLY A 125 7.48 -1.97 6.46
N ASP A 126 7.38 -3.29 6.28
CA ASP A 126 8.32 -4.29 6.78
C ASP A 126 9.77 -4.02 6.36
N ILE A 127 9.98 -3.51 5.14
CA ILE A 127 11.33 -3.22 4.63
C ILE A 127 12.02 -2.15 5.50
N LEU A 128 11.28 -1.09 5.85
CA LEU A 128 11.83 0.01 6.62
C LEU A 128 12.00 -0.39 8.10
N GLU A 129 11.14 -1.26 8.64
CA GLU A 129 11.37 -1.88 9.96
C GLU A 129 12.71 -2.63 9.99
N ILE A 130 12.97 -3.51 9.00
CA ILE A 130 14.22 -4.26 8.91
C ILE A 130 15.42 -3.32 8.78
N MET A 131 15.37 -2.35 7.85
CA MET A 131 16.46 -1.41 7.62
C MET A 131 16.75 -0.53 8.83
N SER A 132 15.73 -0.19 9.62
CA SER A 132 15.87 0.57 10.86
C SER A 132 16.40 -0.22 12.04
N ASN A 133 16.76 -1.50 11.84
CA ASN A 133 17.10 -2.41 12.94
C ASN A 133 16.02 -2.45 14.03
N GLU A 134 14.75 -2.57 13.60
CA GLU A 134 13.58 -2.60 14.47
C GLU A 134 13.25 -1.30 15.26
N GLU A 135 13.96 -0.20 15.03
CA GLU A 135 13.59 1.09 15.64
C GLU A 135 12.22 1.59 15.17
N PHE A 136 11.88 1.34 13.89
CA PHE A 136 10.54 1.53 13.37
C PHE A 136 9.76 0.22 13.35
N LYS A 137 8.45 0.33 13.57
CA LYS A 137 7.54 -0.82 13.59
C LYS A 137 6.51 -0.75 12.48
N SER A 138 6.48 -1.79 11.66
CA SER A 138 5.44 -2.11 10.69
C SER A 138 4.24 -2.66 11.45
N ILE A 139 3.20 -1.83 11.57
CA ILE A 139 2.02 -2.16 12.36
C ILE A 139 1.00 -2.89 11.48
N GLU A 140 0.53 -4.05 11.94
CA GLU A 140 -0.61 -4.75 11.34
C GLU A 140 -1.79 -3.78 11.16
N HIS A 141 -2.31 -3.67 9.94
CA HIS A 141 -3.42 -2.79 9.62
C HIS A 141 -4.38 -3.43 8.63
N ARG A 142 -5.64 -3.01 8.67
CA ARG A 142 -6.69 -3.50 7.77
C ARG A 142 -7.61 -2.38 7.33
N ALA A 143 -8.18 -2.53 6.14
CA ALA A 143 -9.36 -1.79 5.75
C ALA A 143 -10.61 -2.62 6.13
N VAL A 144 -11.48 -2.05 6.94
CA VAL A 144 -12.82 -2.57 7.19
C VAL A 144 -13.80 -1.88 6.25
N MET A 145 -14.78 -2.66 5.82
CA MET A 145 -15.82 -2.22 4.91
C MET A 145 -16.95 -1.55 5.71
N ASN A 146 -17.64 -0.60 5.08
CA ASN A 146 -18.86 -0.01 5.62
C ASN A 146 -20.07 -0.62 4.88
N PRO A 147 -21.08 -1.15 5.59
CA PRO A 147 -22.22 -1.84 4.95
C PRO A 147 -23.23 -0.90 4.28
N GLU A 148 -23.15 0.42 4.52
CA GLU A 148 -24.10 1.41 4.04
C GLU A 148 -23.51 2.29 2.93
N THR A 149 -22.20 2.48 2.93
CA THR A 149 -21.55 3.45 2.03
C THR A 149 -20.22 2.92 1.52
N GLU A 150 -19.96 3.14 0.24
CA GLU A 150 -18.64 2.85 -0.35
C GLU A 150 -17.52 3.70 0.26
N ARG A 151 -16.31 3.17 0.22
CA ARG A 151 -15.10 3.87 0.62
C ARG A 151 -14.07 3.88 -0.50
N LEU A 152 -13.38 5.00 -0.64
CA LEU A 152 -12.35 5.29 -1.62
C LEU A 152 -11.08 5.76 -0.90
N SER A 153 -9.95 5.21 -1.33
CA SER A 153 -8.65 5.71 -0.89
C SER A 153 -7.61 5.63 -2.00
N LEU A 154 -6.55 6.42 -1.87
CA LEU A 154 -5.40 6.41 -2.75
C LEU A 154 -4.17 6.12 -1.90
N ALA A 155 -3.52 4.98 -2.13
CA ALA A 155 -2.31 4.58 -1.42
C ALA A 155 -1.12 4.64 -2.37
N THR A 156 -0.09 5.38 -2.01
CA THR A 156 1.20 5.34 -2.70
C THR A 156 2.17 4.49 -1.90
N PHE A 157 2.65 3.41 -2.49
CA PHE A 157 3.65 2.53 -1.91
C PHE A 157 5.03 2.95 -2.43
N CYS A 158 5.96 3.14 -1.52
CA CYS A 158 7.36 3.41 -1.80
C CYS A 158 8.16 2.21 -1.31
N SER A 159 8.88 1.56 -2.22
CA SER A 159 9.75 0.42 -1.93
C SER A 159 11.12 0.63 -2.57
N PRO A 160 12.20 0.08 -1.98
CA PRO A 160 13.51 0.17 -2.60
C PRO A 160 13.57 -0.63 -3.91
N THR A 161 14.67 -0.46 -4.65
CA THR A 161 14.92 -1.23 -5.87
C THR A 161 14.98 -2.73 -5.56
N VAL A 162 14.41 -3.56 -6.44
CA VAL A 162 14.34 -5.04 -6.32
C VAL A 162 15.70 -5.76 -6.24
N GLU A 163 16.80 -5.08 -6.55
CA GLU A 163 18.14 -5.68 -6.59
C GLU A 163 18.94 -5.43 -5.30
N ILE A 164 18.32 -4.85 -4.28
CA ILE A 164 19.00 -4.46 -3.05
C ILE A 164 18.80 -5.54 -1.98
N ILE A 165 19.90 -5.95 -1.35
CA ILE A 165 19.87 -6.79 -0.15
C ILE A 165 19.24 -5.98 0.97
N ILE A 166 18.16 -6.52 1.56
CA ILE A 166 17.46 -5.87 2.66
C ILE A 166 18.05 -6.38 3.98
N GLY A 167 18.52 -5.44 4.79
CA GLY A 167 19.05 -5.71 6.12
C GLY A 167 19.15 -4.40 6.91
N PRO A 168 19.45 -4.48 8.21
CA PRO A 168 19.73 -3.32 9.04
C PRO A 168 20.81 -2.42 8.40
N LEU A 169 20.59 -1.11 8.45
CA LEU A 169 21.60 -0.15 8.00
C LEU A 169 22.87 -0.29 8.87
N PRO A 170 24.07 -0.31 8.28
CA PRO A 170 25.32 -0.53 9.02
C PRO A 170 25.50 0.42 10.22
N GLU A 171 25.04 1.66 10.09
CA GLU A 171 25.14 2.67 11.14
C GLU A 171 24.22 2.40 12.34
N LEU A 172 23.18 1.58 12.14
CA LEU A 172 22.20 1.18 13.15
C LEU A 172 22.50 -0.20 13.74
N THR A 173 23.48 -0.92 13.16
CA THR A 173 24.00 -2.15 13.75
C THR A 173 25.03 -1.81 14.81
N LYS A 174 24.71 -2.07 16.08
CA LYS A 174 25.74 -2.22 17.11
C LYS A 174 26.58 -3.42 16.70
N GLU A 175 27.91 -3.33 16.82
CA GLU A 175 28.82 -4.44 16.51
C GLU A 175 28.33 -5.74 17.17
N ASN A 176 27.65 -6.60 16.40
CA ASN A 176 27.45 -8.05 16.53
C ASN A 176 26.09 -8.50 15.94
N ASN A 177 26.19 -9.37 14.92
CA ASN A 177 25.15 -10.21 14.28
C ASN A 177 24.15 -9.52 13.33
N VAL A 178 24.57 -9.34 12.07
CA VAL A 178 23.69 -9.04 10.93
C VAL A 178 23.02 -10.33 10.46
N GLN A 179 21.68 -10.40 10.53
CA GLN A 179 20.89 -11.35 9.73
C GLN A 179 20.27 -10.57 8.56
N SER A 180 20.80 -10.76 7.36
CA SER A 180 20.20 -10.26 6.12
C SER A 180 19.30 -11.33 5.51
N ILE A 181 18.22 -10.89 4.85
CA ILE A 181 17.29 -11.78 4.15
C ILE A 181 17.29 -11.39 2.67
N ASN A 182 17.54 -12.37 1.80
CA ASN A 182 17.38 -12.19 0.35
C ASN A 182 15.93 -12.51 -0.03
N LEU A 183 15.30 -11.63 -0.81
CA LEU A 183 13.96 -11.82 -1.40
C LEU A 183 14.06 -12.42 -2.80
#